data_AF-A0A963HY42-F1
#
_entry.id   AF-A0A963HY42-F1
#
_cell.length_a   1.000
_cell.length_b   1.000
_cell.length_c   1.000
_cell.angle_alpha   90.00
_cell.angle_beta   90.00
_cell.angle_gamma   90.00
#
_symmetry.space_group_name_H-M   'P 1'
#
loop_
_entity.id
_entity.type
_entity.pdbx_description
1 polymer ?
#
loop_
_entity_poly.entity_id
_entity_poly.type
_entity_poly.pdbx_seq_one_letter_code
_entity_poly.pdbx_strand_id
1 'polypeptide(L)'
;MRCLLLWALVLPLALFAAEYPPVRPGVPVNLPADHGAHPDYRTEWWYVTGWLTDEQGRERGFQITFFRVRSGLGEPSKGRFSPAQLIFAHAAIADPARGRLRHAQRSARASGRLAGSAIGGLDVWLEGWSLRARDSGYRALARGEDFALDLTLAPTRDPLLQGDAGFSQKGPTEAHASYYYSLPALAVSGAIELDGASLAVSGEAWLDHEWSSALMPEGAVGWDWTGINLSDGGALMAFRMRDAEGGVMWSSGTLRDSDGGRRILTPQDLALAPGRRWTSPRTGTAYPVEWTLRLGARTLTLAPLMDDQELDARGSTGAVYWEGAVRVLEQGAVVGRGYLEMTGYAGRLEL
;
A
#
# COMPACT_ATOMS: atom_id res chain seq x y z
N MET A 1 -25.47 67.10 -2.35
CA MET A 1 -25.73 65.95 -3.25
C MET A 1 -24.41 65.42 -3.79
N ARG A 2 -23.97 64.25 -3.32
CA ARG A 2 -23.31 63.17 -4.09
C ARG A 2 -22.78 62.13 -3.08
N CYS A 3 -23.65 61.19 -2.71
CA CYS A 3 -23.25 59.92 -2.11
C CYS A 3 -22.51 59.10 -3.18
N LEU A 4 -21.25 58.77 -2.93
CA LEU A 4 -20.53 57.75 -3.69
C LEU A 4 -20.73 56.41 -2.98
N LEU A 5 -21.64 55.59 -3.51
CA LEU A 5 -21.77 54.19 -3.17
C LEU A 5 -20.55 53.44 -3.73
N LEU A 6 -19.66 52.98 -2.85
CA LEU A 6 -18.67 51.95 -3.16
C LEU A 6 -19.40 50.61 -3.27
N TRP A 7 -19.61 50.16 -4.51
CA TRP A 7 -19.99 48.77 -4.78
C TRP A 7 -18.80 47.87 -4.45
N ALA A 8 -18.94 47.08 -3.38
CA ALA A 8 -18.05 45.95 -3.14
C ALA A 8 -18.27 44.94 -4.27
N LEU A 9 -17.29 44.82 -5.17
CA LEU A 9 -17.22 43.71 -6.11
C LEU A 9 -16.96 42.43 -5.28
N VAL A 10 -18.03 41.69 -4.99
CA VAL A 10 -17.90 40.29 -4.57
C VAL A 10 -17.52 39.53 -5.83
N LEU A 11 -16.21 39.38 -6.07
CA LEU A 11 -15.75 38.39 -7.04
C LEU A 11 -16.20 37.02 -6.53
N PRO A 12 -16.94 36.23 -7.32
CA PRO A 12 -17.17 34.84 -6.96
C PRO A 12 -15.81 34.17 -6.89
N LEU A 13 -15.47 33.60 -5.73
CA LEU A 13 -14.39 32.62 -5.65
C LEU A 13 -14.83 31.45 -6.54
N ALA A 14 -14.38 31.47 -7.80
CA ALA A 14 -14.41 30.28 -8.62
C ALA A 14 -13.54 29.26 -7.90
N LEU A 15 -14.18 28.27 -7.26
CA LEU A 15 -13.56 27.02 -6.88
C LEU A 15 -13.08 26.40 -8.20
N PHE A 16 -11.81 26.64 -8.55
CA PHE A 16 -11.17 25.87 -9.60
C PHE A 16 -11.11 24.43 -9.09
N ALA A 17 -11.96 23.57 -9.65
CA ALA A 17 -11.82 22.14 -9.46
C ALA A 17 -10.48 21.73 -10.08
N ALA A 18 -9.64 21.06 -9.30
CA ALA A 18 -8.39 20.54 -9.83
C ALA A 18 -8.68 19.51 -10.92
N GLU A 19 -8.05 19.68 -12.07
CA GLU A 19 -8.07 18.68 -13.14
C GLU A 19 -7.02 17.60 -12.84
N TYR A 20 -7.39 16.34 -12.98
CA TYR A 20 -6.51 15.19 -12.75
C TYR A 20 -6.38 14.39 -14.05
N PRO A 21 -5.16 14.00 -14.46
CA PRO A 21 -4.96 13.18 -15.64
C PRO A 21 -5.56 11.79 -15.41
N PRO A 22 -6.31 11.22 -16.38
CA PRO A 22 -6.81 9.86 -16.27
C PRO A 22 -5.69 8.83 -16.45
N VAL A 23 -5.88 7.64 -15.89
CA VAL A 23 -5.08 6.46 -16.23
C VAL A 23 -5.63 5.89 -17.54
N ARG A 24 -4.75 5.61 -18.51
CA ARG A 24 -5.13 5.16 -19.85
C ARG A 24 -4.46 3.83 -20.23
N PRO A 25 -5.19 2.89 -20.86
CA PRO A 25 -4.58 1.69 -21.40
C PRO A 25 -3.60 2.03 -22.53
N GLY A 26 -2.62 1.15 -22.76
CA GLY A 26 -1.60 1.31 -23.80
C GLY A 26 -0.48 2.32 -23.48
N VAL A 27 -0.50 2.96 -22.31
CA VAL A 27 0.63 3.74 -21.80
C VAL A 27 1.39 2.85 -20.81
N PRO A 28 2.59 2.37 -21.15
CA PRO A 28 3.34 1.49 -20.26
C PRO A 28 3.99 2.27 -19.12
N VAL A 29 4.16 1.61 -17.97
CA VAL A 29 5.08 2.07 -16.92
C VAL A 29 6.51 1.97 -17.46
N ASN A 30 7.27 3.07 -17.38
CA ASN A 30 8.59 3.24 -17.93
C ASN A 30 9.65 3.42 -16.82
N LEU A 31 10.32 2.32 -16.47
CA LEU A 31 11.38 2.32 -15.48
C LEU A 31 12.75 2.61 -16.13
N PRO A 32 13.62 3.42 -15.50
CA PRO A 32 13.56 3.86 -14.10
C PRO A 32 12.83 5.20 -13.86
N ALA A 33 12.30 5.87 -14.89
CA ALA A 33 11.68 7.19 -14.73
C ALA A 33 10.50 7.15 -13.74
N ASP A 34 9.64 6.14 -13.88
CA ASP A 34 8.44 5.96 -13.05
C ASP A 34 8.74 5.36 -11.67
N HIS A 35 10.02 5.27 -11.28
CA HIS A 35 10.36 5.12 -9.86
C HIS A 35 10.06 6.38 -9.06
N GLY A 36 10.10 7.55 -9.71
CA GLY A 36 9.76 8.82 -9.10
C GLY A 36 8.27 9.02 -8.88
N ALA A 37 7.94 10.05 -8.12
CA ALA A 37 6.58 10.46 -7.84
C ALA A 37 5.89 11.09 -9.07
N HIS A 38 4.58 10.89 -9.15
CA HIS A 38 3.72 11.40 -10.22
C HIS A 38 2.72 12.44 -9.65
N PRO A 39 3.16 13.67 -9.34
CA PRO A 39 2.39 14.64 -8.55
C PRO A 39 1.11 15.15 -9.22
N ASP A 40 0.98 14.97 -10.53
CA ASP A 40 -0.20 15.39 -11.28
C ASP A 40 -1.41 14.48 -11.00
N TYR A 41 -1.17 13.20 -10.70
CA TYR A 41 -2.23 12.24 -10.37
C TYR A 41 -2.81 12.52 -8.98
N ARG A 42 -4.08 12.16 -8.80
CA ARG A 42 -4.77 12.42 -7.54
C ARG A 42 -4.17 11.65 -6.37
N THR A 43 -3.81 10.38 -6.58
CA THR A 43 -3.31 9.49 -5.54
C THR A 43 -2.03 8.80 -5.96
N GLU A 44 -1.16 8.52 -4.99
CA GLU A 44 0.06 7.73 -5.18
C GLU A 44 0.44 7.00 -3.89
N TRP A 45 0.90 5.75 -4.01
CA TRP A 45 1.19 4.84 -2.91
C TRP A 45 2.61 4.28 -3.03
N TRP A 46 3.34 4.26 -1.91
CA TRP A 46 4.53 3.44 -1.73
C TRP A 46 4.29 2.51 -0.55
N TYR A 47 4.16 1.23 -0.83
CA TYR A 47 3.76 0.25 0.17
C TYR A 47 4.77 -0.87 0.26
N VAL A 48 5.52 -0.91 1.37
CA VAL A 48 6.50 -1.95 1.66
C VAL A 48 5.91 -2.92 2.66
N THR A 49 5.95 -4.20 2.35
CA THR A 49 5.57 -5.29 3.26
C THR A 49 6.69 -6.32 3.32
N GLY A 50 6.86 -7.02 4.43
CA GLY A 50 7.91 -8.02 4.48
C GLY A 50 7.99 -8.82 5.76
N TRP A 51 8.89 -9.80 5.72
CA TRP A 51 9.20 -10.69 6.81
C TRP A 51 10.64 -10.46 7.27
N LEU A 52 10.84 -10.43 8.57
CA LEU A 52 12.13 -10.28 9.23
C LEU A 52 12.41 -11.49 10.10
N THR A 53 13.67 -11.84 10.22
CA THR A 53 14.19 -12.84 11.15
C THR A 53 15.39 -12.24 11.88
N ASP A 54 15.38 -12.33 13.20
CA ASP A 54 16.52 -11.92 14.03
C ASP A 54 17.53 -13.06 14.21
N GLU A 55 18.66 -12.77 14.86
CA GLU A 55 19.74 -13.75 15.12
C GLU A 55 19.28 -14.94 15.98
N GLN A 56 18.17 -14.82 16.70
CA GLN A 56 17.58 -15.91 17.48
C GLN A 56 16.56 -16.73 16.66
N GLY A 57 16.40 -16.43 15.37
CA GLY A 57 15.46 -17.12 14.48
C GLY A 57 14.01 -16.71 14.67
N ARG A 58 13.72 -15.60 15.38
CA ARG A 58 12.34 -15.15 15.61
C ARG A 58 11.84 -14.39 14.40
N GLU A 59 10.76 -14.89 13.82
CA GLU A 59 10.09 -14.27 12.67
C GLU A 59 9.14 -13.14 13.10
N ARG A 60 9.15 -12.04 12.35
CA ARG A 60 8.24 -10.90 12.49
C ARG A 60 7.77 -10.41 11.13
N GLY A 61 6.57 -9.87 11.07
CA GLY A 61 6.11 -9.08 9.92
C GLY A 61 6.46 -7.61 10.10
N PHE A 62 6.65 -6.89 9.01
CA PHE A 62 6.61 -5.43 9.02
C PHE A 62 5.91 -4.88 7.78
N GLN A 63 5.38 -3.67 7.91
CA GLN A 63 5.01 -2.85 6.76
C GLN A 63 5.34 -1.37 6.99
N ILE A 64 5.56 -0.65 5.90
CA ILE A 64 5.70 0.81 5.85
C ILE A 64 4.93 1.31 4.62
N THR A 65 3.92 2.14 4.84
CA THR A 65 3.10 2.75 3.79
C THR A 65 3.31 4.26 3.78
N PHE A 66 3.51 4.82 2.60
CA PHE A 66 3.32 6.24 2.32
C PHE A 66 2.20 6.40 1.29
N PHE A 67 1.31 7.35 1.53
CA PHE A 67 0.19 7.64 0.65
C PHE A 67 0.10 9.14 0.42
N ARG A 68 0.08 9.57 -0.85
CA ARG A 68 -0.04 10.97 -1.23
C ARG A 68 -1.41 11.21 -1.87
N VAL A 69 -2.08 12.27 -1.42
CA VAL A 69 -3.31 12.79 -2.03
C VAL A 69 -3.08 14.21 -2.50
N ARG A 70 -3.32 14.48 -3.78
CA ARG A 70 -3.54 15.83 -4.30
C ARG A 70 -5.00 16.20 -4.01
N SER A 71 -5.21 17.14 -3.09
CA SER A 71 -6.53 17.45 -2.53
C SER A 71 -7.40 18.29 -3.47
N GLY A 72 -6.77 18.98 -4.43
CA GLY A 72 -7.41 19.98 -5.27
C GLY A 72 -7.76 21.28 -4.55
N LEU A 73 -7.35 21.44 -3.28
CA LEU A 73 -7.55 22.64 -2.48
C LEU A 73 -6.27 23.48 -2.47
N GLY A 74 -6.38 24.79 -2.67
CA GLY A 74 -5.21 25.68 -2.58
C GLY A 74 -4.20 25.53 -3.71
N GLU A 75 -4.58 24.89 -4.82
CA GLU A 75 -3.77 24.74 -6.04
C GLU A 75 -3.19 26.06 -6.60
N PRO A 76 -3.90 27.21 -6.57
CA PRO A 76 -3.30 28.47 -7.00
C PRO A 76 -2.20 28.98 -6.04
N SER A 77 -2.15 28.46 -4.82
CA SER A 77 -1.26 28.93 -3.75
C SER A 77 0.02 28.10 -3.71
N LYS A 78 1.14 28.73 -4.10
CA LYS A 78 2.50 28.20 -3.91
C LYS A 78 3.02 28.36 -2.47
N GLY A 79 2.15 28.74 -1.53
CA GLY A 79 2.53 28.99 -0.14
C GLY A 79 2.86 27.69 0.60
N ARG A 80 3.84 27.75 1.52
CA ARG A 80 4.27 26.60 2.36
C ARG A 80 3.18 25.96 3.23
N PHE A 81 2.01 26.60 3.34
CA PHE A 81 0.86 26.13 4.12
C PHE A 81 -0.28 25.60 3.22
N SER A 82 -0.08 25.57 1.91
CA SER A 82 -1.07 25.09 0.95
C SER A 82 -1.42 23.61 1.26
N PRO A 83 -2.71 23.25 1.35
CA PRO A 83 -3.13 21.87 1.50
C PRO A 83 -3.20 21.13 0.15
N ALA A 84 -2.65 21.68 -0.93
CA ALA A 84 -2.74 21.11 -2.28
C ALA A 84 -2.32 19.65 -2.35
N GLN A 85 -1.32 19.26 -1.54
CA GLN A 85 -0.96 17.86 -1.37
C GLN A 85 -0.84 17.51 0.12
N LEU A 86 -1.36 16.33 0.45
CA LEU A 86 -1.24 15.68 1.75
C LEU A 86 -0.42 14.41 1.58
N ILE A 87 0.42 14.12 2.55
CA ILE A 87 1.16 12.86 2.65
C ILE A 87 0.79 12.24 3.99
N PHE A 88 0.42 10.97 3.93
CA PHE A 88 0.13 10.11 5.05
C PHE A 88 1.21 9.04 5.12
N ALA A 89 1.50 8.57 6.33
CA ALA A 89 2.36 7.42 6.51
C ALA A 89 1.88 6.59 7.69
N HIS A 90 1.99 5.28 7.59
CA HIS A 90 1.87 4.37 8.72
C HIS A 90 2.85 3.22 8.58
N ALA A 91 3.28 2.68 9.71
CA ALA A 91 4.20 1.56 9.77
C ALA A 91 3.84 0.68 10.95
N ALA A 92 4.13 -0.61 10.81
CA ALA A 92 3.88 -1.57 11.87
C ALA A 92 4.92 -2.70 11.92
N ILE A 93 5.08 -3.28 13.10
CA ILE A 93 5.76 -4.55 13.33
C ILE A 93 4.75 -5.54 13.93
N ALA A 94 4.61 -6.68 13.27
CA ALA A 94 3.85 -7.83 13.74
C ALA A 94 4.80 -8.78 14.48
N ASP A 95 4.72 -8.78 15.83
CA ASP A 95 5.48 -9.68 16.69
C ASP A 95 4.53 -10.65 17.42
N PRO A 96 4.55 -11.96 17.10
CA PRO A 96 3.72 -12.95 17.78
C PRO A 96 3.86 -12.96 19.30
N ALA A 97 5.04 -12.61 19.83
CA ALA A 97 5.25 -12.55 21.27
C ALA A 97 4.48 -11.42 21.96
N ARG A 98 4.12 -10.37 21.21
CA ARG A 98 3.21 -9.31 21.69
C ARG A 98 1.75 -9.65 21.44
N GLY A 99 1.46 -10.42 20.38
CA GLY A 99 0.11 -10.82 20.01
C GLY A 99 -0.76 -9.67 19.48
N ARG A 100 -0.17 -8.53 19.13
CA ARG A 100 -0.79 -7.39 18.42
C ARG A 100 0.28 -6.52 17.76
N LEU A 101 -0.10 -5.67 16.80
CA LEU A 101 0.84 -4.75 16.17
C LEU A 101 1.44 -3.76 17.16
N ARG A 102 2.73 -3.45 16.97
CA ARG A 102 3.27 -2.11 17.27
C ARG A 102 3.09 -1.30 16.01
N HIS A 103 2.41 -0.17 16.10
CA HIS A 103 2.18 0.66 14.92
C HIS A 103 2.21 2.14 15.26
N ALA A 104 2.52 2.95 14.26
CA ALA A 104 2.47 4.39 14.34
C ALA A 104 1.96 4.94 13.01
N GLN A 105 1.42 6.15 13.05
CA GLN A 105 0.84 6.81 11.90
C GLN A 105 1.13 8.31 11.95
N ARG A 106 1.17 8.94 10.79
CA ARG A 106 1.45 10.37 10.64
C ARG A 106 0.73 10.93 9.42
N SER A 107 0.48 12.23 9.45
CA SER A 107 -0.05 12.97 8.31
C SER A 107 0.54 14.38 8.30
N ALA A 108 0.84 14.88 7.11
CA ALA A 108 1.36 16.23 6.93
C ALA A 108 0.96 16.78 5.56
N ARG A 109 0.85 18.10 5.47
CA ARG A 109 0.85 18.78 4.17
C ARG A 109 2.22 18.62 3.52
N ALA A 110 2.25 18.36 2.22
CA ALA A 110 3.48 18.40 1.46
C ALA A 110 4.12 19.78 1.63
N SER A 111 5.33 19.80 2.18
CA SER A 111 6.00 21.00 2.65
C SER A 111 7.50 20.82 2.59
N GLY A 112 8.02 20.65 1.37
CA GLY A 112 9.46 20.62 1.04
C GLY A 112 10.28 19.72 1.96
N ARG A 113 10.81 20.28 3.06
CA ARG A 113 11.66 19.56 4.00
C ARG A 113 10.92 18.61 4.95
N LEU A 114 9.68 18.90 5.32
CA LEU A 114 8.96 18.14 6.35
C LEU A 114 8.28 16.91 5.77
N ALA A 115 7.60 17.07 4.65
CA ALA A 115 6.94 16.00 3.92
C ALA A 115 7.00 16.26 2.42
N GLY A 116 7.29 15.23 1.63
CA GLY A 116 7.36 15.34 0.18
C GLY A 116 7.68 14.02 -0.50
N SER A 117 7.70 14.06 -1.83
CA SER A 117 8.22 13.01 -2.68
C SER A 117 8.97 13.62 -3.88
N ALA A 118 9.86 12.85 -4.52
CA ALA A 118 10.68 13.33 -5.64
C ALA A 118 10.29 12.65 -6.98
N ILE A 119 10.30 13.41 -8.08
CA ILE A 119 9.94 12.92 -9.43
C ILE A 119 11.11 12.15 -10.11
N GLY A 120 12.34 12.32 -9.64
CA GLY A 120 13.54 11.75 -10.29
C GLY A 120 13.96 10.36 -9.80
N GLY A 121 13.26 9.80 -8.80
CA GLY A 121 13.59 8.53 -8.19
C GLY A 121 12.69 8.24 -7.00
N LEU A 122 12.75 7.00 -6.50
CA LEU A 122 11.89 6.54 -5.42
C LEU A 122 12.34 7.13 -4.08
N ASP A 123 11.88 8.35 -3.82
CA ASP A 123 12.10 9.09 -2.59
C ASP A 123 10.78 9.69 -2.10
N VAL A 124 10.33 9.24 -0.92
CA VAL A 124 9.19 9.80 -0.18
C VAL A 124 9.57 9.96 1.29
N TRP A 125 9.13 11.03 1.93
CA TRP A 125 9.45 11.33 3.32
C TRP A 125 8.34 12.06 4.06
N LEU A 126 8.31 11.85 5.37
CA LEU A 126 7.41 12.53 6.31
C LEU A 126 8.04 12.52 7.71
N GLU A 127 8.43 13.69 8.22
CA GLU A 127 8.88 13.91 9.60
C GLU A 127 9.95 12.92 10.10
N GLY A 128 10.98 12.67 9.28
CA GLY A 128 12.07 11.74 9.59
C GLY A 128 11.80 10.29 9.20
N TRP A 129 10.57 9.93 8.86
CA TRP A 129 10.27 8.70 8.14
C TRP A 129 10.58 8.89 6.67
N SER A 130 11.07 7.83 6.02
CA SER A 130 11.36 7.90 4.59
C SER A 130 11.51 6.54 3.94
N LEU A 131 11.19 6.45 2.66
CA LEU A 131 11.65 5.40 1.76
C LEU A 131 12.43 6.09 0.65
N ARG A 132 13.72 5.77 0.53
CA ARG A 132 14.64 6.50 -0.35
C ARG A 132 15.57 5.60 -1.14
N ALA A 133 15.82 5.95 -2.39
CA ALA A 133 16.80 5.31 -3.24
C ALA A 133 18.22 5.46 -2.66
N ARG A 134 19.05 4.44 -2.88
CA ARG A 134 20.48 4.37 -2.57
C ARG A 134 21.20 3.77 -3.78
N ASP A 135 22.53 3.78 -3.76
CA ASP A 135 23.36 3.26 -4.86
C ASP A 135 22.98 1.84 -5.27
N SER A 136 22.55 1.00 -4.33
CA SER A 136 22.18 -0.40 -4.57
C SER A 136 20.87 -0.81 -3.88
N GLY A 137 19.78 -0.06 -4.11
CA GLY A 137 18.44 -0.39 -3.61
C GLY A 137 17.78 0.79 -2.89
N TYR A 138 17.15 0.52 -1.76
CA TYR A 138 16.40 1.52 -0.99
C TYR A 138 16.73 1.44 0.50
N ARG A 139 16.59 2.55 1.21
CA ARG A 139 16.57 2.58 2.68
C ARG A 139 15.19 3.02 3.16
N ALA A 140 14.59 2.22 4.02
CA ALA A 140 13.30 2.47 4.63
C ALA A 140 13.48 2.78 6.13
N LEU A 141 12.95 3.93 6.55
CA LEU A 141 13.00 4.44 7.92
C LEU A 141 11.59 4.72 8.41
N ALA A 142 11.23 4.14 9.55
CA ALA A 142 10.01 4.48 10.28
C ALA A 142 10.23 4.33 11.78
N ARG A 143 9.54 5.13 12.59
CA ARG A 143 9.69 5.14 14.06
C ARG A 143 8.38 5.49 14.75
N GLY A 144 7.93 4.59 15.62
CA GLY A 144 6.85 4.82 16.57
C GLY A 144 7.38 5.09 17.99
N GLU A 145 6.48 4.98 18.96
CA GLU A 145 6.80 5.18 20.37
C GLU A 145 7.66 4.03 20.93
N ASP A 146 7.27 2.79 20.66
CA ASP A 146 7.88 1.57 21.20
C ASP A 146 8.63 0.73 20.13
N PHE A 147 8.82 1.27 18.93
CA PHE A 147 9.55 0.61 17.85
C PHE A 147 10.24 1.55 16.86
N ALA A 148 11.25 1.02 16.15
CA ALA A 148 11.82 1.65 14.96
C ALA A 148 12.21 0.60 13.91
N LEU A 149 12.20 1.02 12.65
CA LEU A 149 12.62 0.27 11.46
C LEU A 149 13.74 1.08 10.79
N ASP A 150 14.92 0.48 10.62
CA ASP A 150 16.01 1.00 9.78
C ASP A 150 16.52 -0.12 8.88
N LEU A 151 15.90 -0.19 7.69
CA LEU A 151 16.04 -1.33 6.80
C LEU A 151 16.63 -0.89 5.46
N THR A 152 17.53 -1.70 4.94
CA THR A 152 17.98 -1.67 3.55
C THR A 152 17.21 -2.72 2.77
N LEU A 153 16.68 -2.33 1.62
CA LEU A 153 15.88 -3.15 0.71
C LEU A 153 16.61 -3.24 -0.63
N ALA A 154 17.21 -4.39 -0.93
CA ALA A 154 17.98 -4.58 -2.16
C ALA A 154 17.17 -5.40 -3.18
N PRO A 155 16.93 -4.87 -4.40
CA PRO A 155 16.32 -5.64 -5.48
C PRO A 155 17.12 -6.89 -5.82
N THR A 156 16.44 -8.03 -5.92
CA THR A 156 17.04 -9.32 -6.33
C THR A 156 16.50 -9.83 -7.67
N ARG A 157 15.43 -9.20 -8.17
CA ARG A 157 14.70 -9.55 -9.38
C ARG A 157 14.29 -8.30 -10.13
N ASP A 158 13.95 -8.47 -11.40
CA ASP A 158 13.35 -7.40 -12.19
C ASP A 158 11.99 -6.98 -11.62
N PRO A 159 11.61 -5.70 -11.79
CA PRO A 159 10.28 -5.21 -11.46
C PRO A 159 9.17 -6.04 -12.10
N LEU A 160 8.09 -6.26 -11.36
CA LEU A 160 6.87 -6.89 -11.85
C LEU A 160 5.87 -5.80 -12.24
N LEU A 161 5.75 -5.51 -13.53
CA LEU A 161 4.67 -4.65 -14.01
C LEU A 161 3.33 -5.36 -13.82
N GLN A 162 2.39 -4.70 -13.15
CA GLN A 162 1.07 -5.24 -12.88
C GLN A 162 0.13 -5.01 -14.06
N GLY A 163 -0.82 -5.92 -14.26
CA GLY A 163 -1.75 -5.84 -15.38
C GLY A 163 -1.05 -5.78 -16.74
N ASP A 164 -1.59 -5.00 -17.66
CA ASP A 164 -1.03 -4.87 -19.02
C ASP A 164 0.03 -3.76 -19.05
N ALA A 165 1.30 -4.16 -19.00
CA ALA A 165 2.46 -3.27 -19.02
C ALA A 165 2.42 -2.15 -17.95
N GLY A 166 1.79 -2.41 -16.81
CA GLY A 166 1.63 -1.47 -15.70
C GLY A 166 0.25 -0.84 -15.63
N PHE A 167 -0.60 -0.97 -16.65
CA PHE A 167 -2.02 -0.61 -16.56
C PHE A 167 -2.79 -1.71 -15.81
N SER A 168 -3.25 -1.40 -14.60
CA SER A 168 -3.96 -2.33 -13.72
C SER A 168 -5.40 -1.87 -13.46
N GLN A 169 -6.36 -2.55 -14.07
CA GLN A 169 -7.79 -2.31 -13.85
C GLN A 169 -8.22 -2.83 -12.47
N LYS A 170 -8.95 -2.00 -11.71
CA LYS A 170 -9.38 -2.24 -10.33
C LYS A 170 -10.89 -2.16 -10.11
N GLY A 171 -11.66 -2.08 -11.18
CA GLY A 171 -13.12 -2.11 -11.16
C GLY A 171 -13.72 -2.58 -12.48
N PRO A 172 -15.05 -2.72 -12.58
CA PRO A 172 -15.72 -3.25 -13.78
C PRO A 172 -15.51 -2.44 -15.06
N THR A 173 -15.14 -1.15 -14.93
CA THR A 173 -14.88 -0.27 -16.07
C THR A 173 -13.41 0.15 -16.10
N GLU A 174 -12.85 0.31 -17.29
CA GLU A 174 -11.44 0.73 -17.49
C GLU A 174 -11.12 2.09 -16.87
N ALA A 175 -12.14 2.92 -16.61
CA ALA A 175 -11.98 4.19 -15.90
C ALA A 175 -11.46 4.00 -14.46
N HIS A 176 -11.70 2.84 -13.86
CA HIS A 176 -11.16 2.46 -12.55
C HIS A 176 -9.89 1.65 -12.75
N ALA A 177 -8.77 2.35 -12.93
CA ALA A 177 -7.46 1.74 -13.11
C ALA A 177 -6.37 2.55 -12.41
N SER A 178 -5.21 1.93 -12.26
CA SER A 178 -3.99 2.55 -11.77
C SER A 178 -2.82 2.18 -12.67
N TYR A 179 -1.80 3.03 -12.71
CA TYR A 179 -0.48 2.61 -13.13
C TYR A 179 0.22 1.98 -11.93
N TYR A 180 0.82 0.80 -12.13
CA TYR A 180 1.20 -0.05 -11.02
C TYR A 180 2.34 -1.01 -11.38
N TYR A 181 3.39 -1.01 -10.57
CA TYR A 181 4.40 -2.06 -10.58
C TYR A 181 4.80 -2.44 -9.15
N SER A 182 5.46 -3.59 -9.04
CA SER A 182 5.98 -4.10 -7.78
C SER A 182 7.45 -4.47 -7.89
N LEU A 183 8.16 -4.42 -6.76
CA LEU A 183 9.48 -4.99 -6.57
C LEU A 183 9.34 -6.17 -5.59
N PRO A 184 9.16 -7.40 -6.09
CA PRO A 184 9.09 -8.59 -5.24
C PRO A 184 10.49 -9.03 -4.79
N ALA A 185 10.52 -9.89 -3.78
CA ALA A 185 11.73 -10.54 -3.26
C ALA A 185 12.88 -9.56 -2.94
N LEU A 186 12.58 -8.36 -2.43
CA LEU A 186 13.60 -7.42 -1.96
C LEU A 186 14.35 -8.06 -0.79
N ALA A 187 15.66 -8.24 -0.91
CA ALA A 187 16.47 -8.72 0.21
C ALA A 187 16.54 -7.64 1.28
N VAL A 188 16.21 -8.00 2.52
CA VAL A 188 16.18 -7.09 3.65
C VAL A 188 17.38 -7.32 4.56
N SER A 189 18.03 -6.24 4.96
CA SER A 189 19.02 -6.21 6.04
C SER A 189 18.89 -4.93 6.85
N GLY A 190 19.36 -4.94 8.09
CA GLY A 190 19.39 -3.74 8.93
C GLY A 190 19.07 -4.06 10.38
N ALA A 191 18.36 -3.14 11.03
CA ALA A 191 17.98 -3.30 12.43
C ALA A 191 16.54 -2.83 12.67
N ILE A 192 15.92 -3.45 13.67
CA ILE A 192 14.70 -2.95 14.30
C ILE A 192 15.01 -2.57 15.75
N GLU A 193 14.29 -1.60 16.28
CA GLU A 193 14.26 -1.32 17.71
C GLU A 193 12.91 -1.78 18.26
N LEU A 194 12.91 -2.48 19.38
CA LEU A 194 11.71 -2.86 20.13
C LEU A 194 11.95 -2.53 21.61
N ASP A 195 11.11 -1.67 22.19
CA ASP A 195 11.20 -1.28 23.61
C ASP A 195 12.61 -0.77 24.00
N GLY A 196 13.27 -0.05 23.08
CA GLY A 196 14.63 0.49 23.24
C GLY A 196 15.77 -0.49 22.94
N ALA A 197 15.49 -1.77 22.73
CA ALA A 197 16.50 -2.76 22.35
C ALA A 197 16.63 -2.86 20.82
N SER A 198 17.87 -2.70 20.32
CA SER A 198 18.17 -2.87 18.89
C SER A 198 18.43 -4.34 18.58
N LEU A 199 17.82 -4.83 17.49
CA LEU A 199 17.94 -6.19 17.00
C LEU A 199 18.37 -6.15 15.54
N ALA A 200 19.50 -6.78 15.21
CA ALA A 200 19.87 -7.02 13.83
C ALA A 200 18.88 -7.99 13.19
N VAL A 201 18.48 -7.69 11.94
CA VAL A 201 17.51 -8.48 11.21
C VAL A 201 17.92 -8.68 9.76
N SER A 202 17.46 -9.78 9.20
CA SER A 202 17.48 -10.05 7.76
C SER A 202 16.12 -10.59 7.32
N GLY A 203 15.86 -10.61 6.02
CA GLY A 203 14.62 -11.19 5.51
C GLY A 203 14.32 -10.81 4.09
N GLU A 204 13.03 -10.76 3.77
CA GLU A 204 12.55 -10.50 2.42
C GLU A 204 11.31 -9.62 2.45
N ALA A 205 11.23 -8.69 1.49
CA ALA A 205 10.15 -7.74 1.37
C ALA A 205 9.59 -7.68 -0.05
N TRP A 206 8.49 -6.94 -0.15
CA TRP A 206 7.77 -6.58 -1.34
C TRP A 206 7.54 -5.08 -1.29
N LEU A 207 7.70 -4.39 -2.42
CA LEU A 207 7.32 -3.00 -2.58
C LEU A 207 6.29 -2.86 -3.69
N ASP A 208 5.23 -2.13 -3.42
CA ASP A 208 4.29 -1.63 -4.41
C ASP A 208 4.45 -0.13 -4.63
N HIS A 209 4.36 0.27 -5.89
CA HIS A 209 4.27 1.66 -6.31
C HIS A 209 3.10 1.83 -7.28
N GLU A 210 2.06 2.55 -6.84
CA GLU A 210 0.79 2.68 -7.55
C GLU A 210 0.36 4.15 -7.60
N TRP A 211 -0.05 4.65 -8.77
CA TRP A 211 -0.64 5.98 -8.91
C TRP A 211 -1.89 6.00 -9.80
N SER A 212 -2.84 6.86 -9.45
CA SER A 212 -4.12 6.97 -10.14
C SER A 212 -4.81 8.31 -9.91
N SER A 213 -5.80 8.60 -10.74
CA SER A 213 -6.78 9.68 -10.50
C SER A 213 -8.19 9.15 -10.29
N ALA A 214 -8.38 7.84 -10.44
CA ALA A 214 -9.64 7.17 -10.22
C ALA A 214 -9.79 6.78 -8.75
N LEU A 215 -10.88 7.24 -8.15
CA LEU A 215 -11.33 6.78 -6.84
C LEU A 215 -11.86 5.33 -6.94
N MET A 216 -12.26 4.76 -5.80
CA MET A 216 -12.95 3.48 -5.79
C MET A 216 -14.27 3.55 -6.59
N PRO A 217 -14.67 2.45 -7.24
CA PRO A 217 -15.97 2.37 -7.90
C PRO A 217 -17.14 2.69 -6.95
N GLU A 218 -18.21 3.24 -7.51
CA GLU A 218 -19.45 3.42 -6.75
C GLU A 218 -19.97 2.08 -6.23
N GLY A 219 -20.43 2.04 -4.97
CA GLY A 219 -20.85 0.81 -4.28
C GLY A 219 -19.71 0.05 -3.60
N ALA A 220 -18.45 0.30 -3.96
CA ALA A 220 -17.32 -0.33 -3.29
C ALA A 220 -17.13 0.20 -1.86
N VAL A 221 -16.83 -0.71 -0.93
CA VAL A 221 -16.58 -0.38 0.49
C VAL A 221 -15.12 -0.55 0.91
N GLY A 222 -14.36 -1.37 0.19
CA GLY A 222 -12.94 -1.63 0.43
C GLY A 222 -12.43 -2.79 -0.43
N TRP A 223 -11.18 -3.18 -0.18
CA TRP A 223 -10.49 -4.24 -0.91
C TRP A 223 -9.83 -5.24 0.03
N ASP A 224 -9.52 -6.42 -0.52
CA ASP A 224 -8.56 -7.36 0.04
C ASP A 224 -7.42 -7.49 -0.96
N TRP A 225 -6.19 -7.31 -0.50
CA TRP A 225 -4.99 -7.34 -1.33
C TRP A 225 -3.97 -8.30 -0.75
N THR A 226 -3.20 -8.97 -1.60
CA THR A 226 -2.04 -9.74 -1.17
C THR A 226 -0.89 -9.65 -2.17
N GLY A 227 0.32 -9.48 -1.64
CA GLY A 227 1.60 -9.60 -2.33
C GLY A 227 2.40 -10.73 -1.70
N ILE A 228 2.85 -11.67 -2.53
CA ILE A 228 3.45 -12.94 -2.10
C ILE A 228 4.76 -13.17 -2.86
N ASN A 229 5.82 -13.44 -2.10
CA ASN A 229 7.03 -14.06 -2.61
C ASN A 229 6.92 -15.58 -2.42
N LEU A 230 6.96 -16.31 -3.54
CA LEU A 230 6.92 -17.77 -3.54
C LEU A 230 8.32 -18.34 -3.34
N SER A 231 8.42 -19.45 -2.61
CA SER A 231 9.69 -20.09 -2.26
C SER A 231 10.46 -20.63 -3.48
N ASP A 232 9.79 -20.83 -4.62
CA ASP A 232 10.40 -21.25 -5.88
C ASP A 232 10.95 -20.06 -6.70
N GLY A 233 10.84 -18.84 -6.19
CA GLY A 233 11.25 -17.60 -6.85
C GLY A 233 10.13 -16.91 -7.65
N GLY A 234 8.93 -17.48 -7.68
CA GLY A 234 7.75 -16.82 -8.24
C GLY A 234 7.25 -15.65 -7.38
N ALA A 235 6.37 -14.85 -7.95
CA ALA A 235 5.76 -13.69 -7.29
C ALA A 235 4.29 -13.56 -7.68
N LEU A 236 3.42 -13.33 -6.70
CA LEU A 236 1.99 -13.12 -6.93
C LEU A 236 1.53 -11.82 -6.27
N MET A 237 0.92 -10.94 -7.06
CA MET A 237 0.04 -9.90 -6.54
C MET A 237 -1.39 -10.29 -6.90
N ALA A 238 -2.32 -10.19 -5.95
CA ALA A 238 -3.73 -10.48 -6.16
C ALA A 238 -4.59 -9.57 -5.28
N PHE A 239 -5.75 -9.16 -5.79
CA PHE A 239 -6.70 -8.38 -5.01
C PHE A 239 -8.14 -8.65 -5.43
N ARG A 240 -9.06 -8.25 -4.56
CA ARG A 240 -10.48 -8.09 -4.91
C ARG A 240 -11.05 -6.80 -4.33
N MET A 241 -11.95 -6.17 -5.08
CA MET A 241 -12.79 -5.05 -4.66
C MET A 241 -14.15 -5.59 -4.19
N ARG A 242 -14.67 -5.08 -3.09
CA ARG A 242 -15.92 -5.57 -2.49
C ARG A 242 -17.00 -4.51 -2.36
N ASP A 243 -18.25 -4.95 -2.48
CA ASP A 243 -19.44 -4.18 -2.09
C ASP A 243 -19.75 -4.33 -0.59
N ALA A 244 -20.79 -3.65 -0.12
CA ALA A 244 -21.21 -3.63 1.28
C ALA A 244 -21.73 -4.99 1.78
N GLU A 245 -22.26 -5.81 0.87
CA GLU A 245 -22.74 -7.17 1.13
C GLU A 245 -21.59 -8.20 1.15
N GLY A 246 -20.36 -7.78 0.82
CA GLY A 246 -19.17 -8.63 0.72
C GLY A 246 -19.04 -9.38 -0.60
N GLY A 247 -19.87 -9.05 -1.58
CA GLY A 247 -19.78 -9.50 -2.96
C GLY A 247 -18.53 -8.98 -3.66
N VAL A 248 -18.03 -9.76 -4.61
CA VAL A 248 -16.83 -9.42 -5.39
C VAL A 248 -17.24 -8.57 -6.59
N MET A 249 -16.91 -7.28 -6.56
CA MET A 249 -17.17 -6.37 -7.67
C MET A 249 -16.13 -6.52 -8.77
N TRP A 250 -14.88 -6.79 -8.38
CA TRP A 250 -13.75 -7.00 -9.28
C TRP A 250 -12.68 -7.81 -8.58
N SER A 251 -11.96 -8.64 -9.32
CA SER A 251 -10.74 -9.28 -8.83
C SER A 251 -9.75 -9.45 -9.96
N SER A 252 -8.47 -9.28 -9.66
CA SER A 252 -7.39 -9.51 -10.62
C SER A 252 -6.09 -9.75 -9.87
N GLY A 253 -5.05 -10.08 -10.62
CA GLY A 253 -3.70 -10.25 -10.10
C GLY A 253 -2.69 -10.41 -11.23
N THR A 254 -1.42 -10.42 -10.87
CA THR A 254 -0.34 -10.79 -11.79
C THR A 254 0.50 -11.85 -11.12
N LEU A 255 0.68 -12.97 -11.81
CA LEU A 255 1.58 -14.04 -11.40
C LEU A 255 2.82 -14.00 -12.29
N ARG A 256 3.99 -14.00 -11.66
CA ARG A 256 5.25 -14.38 -12.29
C ARG A 256 5.64 -15.76 -11.76
N ASP A 257 5.71 -16.73 -12.67
CA ASP A 257 6.15 -18.09 -12.38
C ASP A 257 7.68 -18.13 -12.16
N SER A 258 8.19 -19.23 -11.62
CA SER A 258 9.61 -19.40 -11.31
C SER A 258 10.52 -19.45 -12.55
N ASP A 259 9.95 -19.73 -13.73
CA ASP A 259 10.64 -19.64 -15.03
C ASP A 259 10.68 -18.21 -15.60
N GLY A 260 10.07 -17.24 -14.91
CA GLY A 260 9.97 -15.85 -15.33
C GLY A 260 8.75 -15.52 -16.19
N GLY A 261 7.93 -16.52 -16.57
CA GLY A 261 6.68 -16.32 -17.28
C GLY A 261 5.72 -15.45 -16.50
N ARG A 262 5.14 -14.42 -17.14
CA ARG A 262 4.18 -13.50 -16.52
C ARG A 262 2.79 -13.71 -17.11
N ARG A 263 1.80 -13.82 -16.23
CA ARG A 263 0.37 -13.87 -16.59
C ARG A 263 -0.45 -12.87 -15.79
N ILE A 264 -1.37 -12.20 -16.46
CA ILE A 264 -2.44 -11.44 -15.81
C ILE A 264 -3.55 -12.44 -15.48
N LEU A 265 -4.02 -12.41 -14.24
CA LEU A 265 -5.08 -13.27 -13.75
C LEU A 265 -6.41 -12.54 -13.85
N THR A 266 -7.36 -13.12 -14.56
CA THR A 266 -8.74 -12.62 -14.62
C THR A 266 -9.56 -13.15 -13.43
N PRO A 267 -10.80 -12.67 -13.22
CA PRO A 267 -11.71 -13.27 -12.26
C PRO A 267 -11.99 -14.77 -12.47
N GLN A 268 -11.73 -15.32 -13.67
CA GLN A 268 -11.87 -16.75 -13.94
C GLN A 268 -10.62 -17.55 -13.53
N ASP A 269 -9.43 -16.94 -13.59
CA ASP A 269 -8.16 -17.61 -13.27
C ASP A 269 -7.87 -17.65 -11.77
N LEU A 270 -8.41 -16.67 -11.04
CA LEU A 270 -8.13 -16.40 -9.63
C LEU A 270 -9.42 -16.24 -8.83
N ALA A 271 -9.62 -17.13 -7.86
CA ALA A 271 -10.66 -16.99 -6.84
C ALA A 271 -10.04 -16.76 -5.46
N LEU A 272 -10.39 -15.65 -4.80
CA LEU A 272 -10.05 -15.35 -3.41
C LEU A 272 -11.27 -15.61 -2.51
N ALA A 273 -11.19 -16.67 -1.71
CA ALA A 273 -12.25 -17.09 -0.81
C ALA A 273 -11.86 -16.84 0.66
N PRO A 274 -12.66 -16.07 1.42
CA PRO A 274 -12.41 -15.85 2.84
C PRO A 274 -12.66 -17.14 3.64
N GLY A 275 -11.83 -17.39 4.65
CA GLY A 275 -11.90 -18.53 5.55
C GLY A 275 -12.22 -18.13 6.98
N ARG A 276 -11.39 -18.58 7.94
CA ARG A 276 -11.56 -18.31 9.37
C ARG A 276 -11.57 -16.81 9.65
N ARG A 277 -12.48 -16.39 10.54
CA ARG A 277 -12.62 -15.01 10.98
C ARG A 277 -12.05 -14.80 12.38
N TRP A 278 -11.53 -13.59 12.61
CA TRP A 278 -11.18 -13.04 13.90
C TRP A 278 -11.93 -11.73 14.11
N THR A 279 -12.38 -11.47 15.33
CA THR A 279 -13.06 -10.21 15.68
C THR A 279 -12.15 -9.38 16.57
N SER A 280 -11.85 -8.16 16.15
CA SER A 280 -11.06 -7.23 16.94
C SER A 280 -11.78 -6.86 18.23
N PRO A 281 -11.15 -7.03 19.40
CA PRO A 281 -11.71 -6.57 20.67
C PRO A 281 -11.69 -5.03 20.80
N ARG A 282 -10.95 -4.31 19.94
CA ARG A 282 -10.81 -2.85 20.00
C ARG A 282 -11.86 -2.12 19.18
N THR A 283 -12.19 -2.64 18.01
CA THR A 283 -13.09 -2.00 17.04
C THR A 283 -14.42 -2.74 16.89
N GLY A 284 -14.50 -3.99 17.37
CA GLY A 284 -15.62 -4.90 17.11
C GLY A 284 -15.65 -5.42 15.67
N THR A 285 -14.67 -5.07 14.84
CA THR A 285 -14.62 -5.44 13.43
C THR A 285 -14.23 -6.90 13.25
N ALA A 286 -14.99 -7.64 12.45
CA ALA A 286 -14.69 -9.03 12.11
C ALA A 286 -13.95 -9.10 10.77
N TYR A 287 -12.74 -9.67 10.75
CA TYR A 287 -11.90 -9.86 9.57
C TYR A 287 -11.77 -11.35 9.23
N PRO A 288 -11.88 -11.77 7.96
CA PRO A 288 -11.42 -13.08 7.53
C PRO A 288 -9.88 -13.08 7.51
N VAL A 289 -9.25 -13.63 8.52
CA VAL A 289 -7.77 -13.58 8.65
C VAL A 289 -7.08 -14.74 7.92
N GLU A 290 -7.84 -15.77 7.53
CA GLU A 290 -7.38 -16.84 6.66
C GLU A 290 -8.09 -16.80 5.32
N TRP A 291 -7.37 -17.14 4.26
CA TRP A 291 -7.88 -17.09 2.89
C TRP A 291 -7.45 -18.30 2.08
N THR A 292 -8.29 -18.69 1.13
CA THR A 292 -7.96 -19.67 0.10
C THR A 292 -7.88 -18.97 -1.25
N LEU A 293 -6.74 -19.11 -1.93
CA LEU A 293 -6.51 -18.65 -3.28
C LEU A 293 -6.50 -19.86 -4.21
N ARG A 294 -7.40 -19.87 -5.19
CA ARG A 294 -7.38 -20.86 -6.28
C ARG A 294 -6.77 -20.24 -7.51
N LEU A 295 -5.67 -20.81 -7.98
CA LEU A 295 -4.87 -20.37 -9.13
C LEU A 295 -4.77 -21.53 -10.12
N GLY A 296 -5.73 -21.61 -11.06
CA GLY A 296 -5.88 -22.79 -11.90
C GLY A 296 -6.03 -24.07 -11.07
N ALA A 297 -5.08 -25.00 -11.20
CA ALA A 297 -5.07 -26.26 -10.44
C ALA A 297 -4.48 -26.15 -9.02
N ARG A 298 -3.79 -25.03 -8.70
CA ARG A 298 -3.17 -24.81 -7.39
C ARG A 298 -4.20 -24.26 -6.41
N THR A 299 -4.10 -24.71 -5.16
CA THR A 299 -4.88 -24.17 -4.05
C THR A 299 -3.91 -23.76 -2.95
N LEU A 300 -3.83 -22.46 -2.71
CA LEU A 300 -2.98 -21.86 -1.69
C LEU A 300 -3.84 -21.40 -0.52
N THR A 301 -3.32 -21.53 0.70
CA THR A 301 -3.93 -20.98 1.90
C THR A 301 -3.04 -19.86 2.45
N LEU A 302 -3.60 -18.68 2.67
CA LEU A 302 -2.94 -17.62 3.43
C LEU A 302 -3.27 -17.82 4.90
N ALA A 303 -2.27 -18.17 5.69
CA ALA A 303 -2.37 -18.35 7.12
C ALA A 303 -1.70 -17.17 7.84
N PRO A 304 -2.42 -16.44 8.72
CA PRO A 304 -1.87 -15.27 9.37
C PRO A 304 -0.75 -15.64 10.35
N LEU A 305 0.28 -14.80 10.43
CA LEU A 305 1.34 -14.94 11.44
C LEU A 305 0.76 -14.87 12.86
N MET A 306 -0.20 -13.97 13.07
CA MET A 306 -1.07 -13.88 14.24
C MET A 306 -2.39 -13.23 13.83
N ASP A 307 -3.45 -13.47 14.61
CA ASP A 307 -4.79 -12.97 14.27
C ASP A 307 -4.90 -11.44 14.36
N ASP A 308 -4.34 -10.86 15.43
CA ASP A 308 -4.46 -9.43 15.71
C ASP A 308 -3.37 -8.63 14.98
N GLN A 309 -3.61 -8.39 13.69
CA GLN A 309 -2.80 -7.51 12.84
C GLN A 309 -3.60 -6.28 12.38
N GLU A 310 -4.56 -5.83 13.19
CA GLU A 310 -5.35 -4.62 12.90
C GLU A 310 -4.56 -3.35 13.24
N LEU A 311 -4.57 -2.39 12.31
CA LEU A 311 -3.98 -1.07 12.41
C LEU A 311 -5.10 -0.02 12.33
N ASP A 312 -5.35 0.66 13.45
CA ASP A 312 -6.27 1.80 13.48
C ASP A 312 -5.57 3.08 13.02
N ALA A 313 -5.81 3.49 11.77
CA ALA A 313 -5.22 4.67 11.15
C ALA A 313 -6.19 5.87 11.08
N ARG A 314 -7.24 5.89 11.90
CA ARG A 314 -8.25 6.97 11.86
C ARG A 314 -7.67 8.36 12.16
N GLY A 315 -6.54 8.42 12.87
CA GLY A 315 -5.81 9.66 13.14
C GLY A 315 -5.01 10.21 11.95
N SER A 316 -4.87 9.46 10.86
CA SER A 316 -4.11 9.85 9.67
C SER A 316 -4.95 9.71 8.40
N THR A 317 -5.07 8.51 7.83
CA THR A 317 -5.82 8.25 6.61
C THR A 317 -7.33 8.14 6.83
N GLY A 318 -7.80 8.16 8.09
CA GLY A 318 -9.23 8.06 8.41
C GLY A 318 -9.78 6.64 8.39
N ALA A 319 -8.93 5.61 8.21
CA ALA A 319 -9.34 4.23 8.01
C ALA A 319 -8.85 3.29 9.11
N VAL A 320 -9.45 2.10 9.19
CA VAL A 320 -8.92 0.96 9.95
C VAL A 320 -8.57 -0.12 8.96
N TYR A 321 -7.34 -0.62 9.05
CA TYR A 321 -6.80 -1.66 8.20
C TYR A 321 -6.58 -2.94 8.99
N TRP A 322 -6.61 -4.08 8.33
CA TRP A 322 -5.88 -5.26 8.80
C TRP A 322 -4.68 -5.45 7.89
N GLU A 323 -3.48 -5.41 8.48
CA GLU A 323 -2.19 -5.25 7.81
C GLU A 323 -1.25 -6.35 8.27
N GLY A 324 -1.44 -7.56 7.72
CA GLY A 324 -0.89 -8.75 8.35
C GLY A 324 0.01 -9.60 7.48
N ALA A 325 1.13 -9.98 8.08
CA ALA A 325 2.02 -11.00 7.57
C ALA A 325 1.28 -12.34 7.49
N VAL A 326 1.39 -13.01 6.34
CA VAL A 326 0.79 -14.33 6.07
C VAL A 326 1.84 -15.31 5.54
N ARG A 327 1.76 -16.56 6.00
CA ARG A 327 2.44 -17.69 5.35
C ARG A 327 1.53 -18.23 4.26
N VAL A 328 2.13 -18.65 3.15
CA VAL A 328 1.42 -19.26 2.04
C VAL A 328 1.64 -20.76 2.11
N LEU A 329 0.54 -21.50 2.27
CA LEU A 329 0.55 -22.95 2.40
C LEU A 329 -0.02 -23.61 1.15
N GLU A 330 0.57 -24.72 0.73
CA GLU A 330 0.02 -25.61 -0.29
C GLU A 330 0.16 -27.05 0.23
N GLN A 331 -0.96 -27.76 0.33
CA GLN A 331 -0.99 -29.13 0.89
C GLN A 331 -0.32 -29.25 2.28
N GLY A 332 -0.40 -28.18 3.08
CA GLY A 332 0.19 -28.11 4.43
C GLY A 332 1.67 -27.71 4.49
N ALA A 333 2.36 -27.58 3.35
CA ALA A 333 3.74 -27.09 3.29
C ALA A 333 3.79 -25.58 3.07
N VAL A 334 4.75 -24.89 3.69
CA VAL A 334 4.99 -23.46 3.43
C VAL A 334 5.68 -23.30 2.07
N VAL A 335 4.98 -22.69 1.12
CA VAL A 335 5.45 -22.44 -0.25
C VAL A 335 5.69 -20.96 -0.56
N GLY A 336 5.54 -20.10 0.43
CA GLY A 336 5.82 -18.68 0.30
C GLY A 336 5.48 -17.89 1.56
N ARG A 337 5.78 -16.59 1.50
CA ARG A 337 5.43 -15.62 2.52
C ARG A 337 4.96 -14.34 1.84
N GLY A 338 4.07 -13.62 2.49
CA GLY A 338 3.53 -12.39 1.95
C GLY A 338 2.82 -11.56 3.00
N TYR A 339 2.04 -10.61 2.50
CA TYR A 339 1.13 -9.81 3.30
C TYR A 339 -0.29 -9.90 2.76
N LEU A 340 -1.25 -9.73 3.66
CA LEU A 340 -2.66 -9.54 3.35
C LEU A 340 -3.07 -8.21 3.95
N GLU A 341 -3.60 -7.34 3.10
CA GLU A 341 -4.22 -6.07 3.50
C GLU A 341 -5.73 -6.18 3.33
N MET A 342 -6.49 -5.72 4.32
CA MET A 342 -7.95 -5.63 4.23
C MET A 342 -8.44 -4.27 4.70
N THR A 343 -9.19 -3.57 3.85
CA THR A 343 -9.84 -2.28 4.14
C THR A 343 -11.35 -2.43 4.14
N GLY A 344 -12.09 -1.45 4.65
CA GLY A 344 -13.56 -1.42 4.48
C GLY A 344 -14.38 -2.31 5.42
N TYR A 345 -13.74 -3.08 6.30
CA TYR A 345 -14.43 -3.96 7.26
C TYR A 345 -14.96 -3.20 8.48
N ALA A 346 -14.28 -2.12 8.90
CA ALA A 346 -14.68 -1.28 10.02
C ALA A 346 -15.60 -0.11 9.63
N GLY A 347 -16.13 -0.13 8.39
CA GLY A 347 -16.85 0.96 7.76
C GLY A 347 -16.32 1.21 6.35
N ARG A 348 -17.14 1.86 5.51
CA ARG A 348 -16.74 2.21 4.13
C ARG A 348 -15.51 3.10 4.13
N LEU A 349 -14.56 2.78 3.27
CA LEU A 349 -13.38 3.62 3.05
C LEU A 349 -13.76 4.90 2.28
N GLU A 350 -13.36 6.06 2.81
CA GLU A 350 -13.51 7.37 2.16
C GLU A 350 -12.11 7.85 1.73
N LEU A 351 -11.88 7.96 0.40
CA LEU A 351 -10.60 8.35 -0.21
C LEU A 351 -10.69 9.68 -0.98
#